data_AF-A0AAJ5MAQ2-F1
#
_entry.id   AF-A0AAJ5MAQ2-F1
#
_cell.length_a   1.000
_cell.length_b   1.000
_cell.length_c   1.000
_cell.angle_alpha   90.00
_cell.angle_beta   90.00
_cell.angle_gamma   90.00
#
_symmetry.space_group_name_H-M   'P 1'
#
loop_
_entity.id
_entity.type
_entity.pdbx_description
1 polymer ?
#
loop_
_entity_poly.entity_id
_entity_poly.type
_entity_poly.pdbx_seq_one_letter_code
_entity_poly.pdbx_strand_id
1 'polypeptide(L)'
;MKLDENLLINYRDISGVQDLVGKELPDFDCLDPSFGFVFLGPERIYAGKKDFLAFATVVDDETDRIGIDVSTGGIYAFSLDFKKNKYVNDSVASFLFFLSETTVFKAILHELDPDPPAMTLTVEESNRLLERFERGELRPRSDNSKKRENEAILKRKFRELKASLRERDPKALRGAAWWGGIIEEINEGFV
;
A
#
# COMPACT_ATOMS: atom_id res chain seq x y z
N MET A 1 10.16 -52.51 11.26
CA MET A 1 10.15 -51.06 11.07
C MET A 1 10.61 -50.77 9.65
N LYS A 2 9.67 -50.60 8.72
CA LYS A 2 9.91 -50.13 7.35
C LYS A 2 8.89 -49.01 7.15
N LEU A 3 9.39 -47.80 6.99
CA LEU A 3 8.57 -46.63 6.66
C LEU A 3 8.45 -46.61 5.14
N ASP A 4 7.21 -46.62 4.67
CA ASP A 4 6.86 -46.62 3.26
C ASP A 4 7.25 -45.29 2.60
N GLU A 5 8.05 -45.42 1.54
CA GLU A 5 8.37 -44.38 0.57
C GLU A 5 7.15 -44.16 -0.32
N ASN A 6 6.24 -43.28 0.07
CA ASN A 6 5.23 -42.75 -0.85
C ASN A 6 4.66 -41.42 -0.36
N LEU A 7 5.22 -40.33 -0.86
CA LEU A 7 4.48 -39.09 -1.11
C LEU A 7 5.25 -38.30 -2.18
N LEU A 8 5.04 -38.68 -3.44
CA LEU A 8 5.27 -37.81 -4.58
C LEU A 8 4.46 -36.53 -4.36
N ILE A 9 5.13 -35.46 -3.90
CA ILE A 9 4.58 -34.12 -3.96
C ILE A 9 4.59 -33.74 -5.44
N ASN A 10 3.40 -33.71 -6.03
CA ASN A 10 3.15 -33.10 -7.33
C ASN A 10 3.71 -31.68 -7.29
N TYR A 11 4.83 -31.45 -7.96
CA TYR A 11 5.38 -30.14 -8.25
C TYR A 11 4.37 -29.39 -9.13
N ARG A 12 3.41 -28.72 -8.50
CA ARG A 12 2.70 -27.62 -9.14
C ARG A 12 3.71 -26.51 -9.33
N ASP A 13 3.86 -26.13 -10.58
CA ASP A 13 4.72 -25.11 -11.14
C ASP A 13 4.89 -23.90 -10.20
N ILE A 14 6.04 -23.87 -9.51
CA ILE A 14 6.50 -22.80 -8.61
C ILE A 14 7.38 -21.78 -9.34
N SER A 15 7.45 -21.86 -10.68
CA SER A 15 8.20 -20.91 -11.51
C SER A 15 7.76 -19.46 -11.27
N GLY A 16 6.47 -19.22 -11.00
CA GLY A 16 5.95 -17.89 -10.66
C GLY A 16 6.47 -17.32 -9.33
N VAL A 17 6.95 -18.15 -8.40
CA VAL A 17 7.54 -17.70 -7.12
C VAL A 17 9.00 -17.26 -7.31
N GLN A 18 9.71 -17.88 -8.26
CA GLN A 18 11.05 -17.42 -8.65
C GLN A 18 10.98 -16.12 -9.48
N ASP A 19 9.89 -15.92 -10.22
CA ASP A 19 9.62 -14.71 -11.00
C ASP A 19 9.36 -13.46 -10.12
N LEU A 20 9.02 -13.64 -8.83
CA LEU A 20 8.92 -12.57 -7.83
C LEU A 20 10.30 -12.12 -7.32
N VAL A 21 11.30 -12.99 -7.37
CA VAL A 21 12.69 -12.69 -6.94
C VAL A 21 13.49 -12.08 -8.09
N GLY A 22 13.13 -12.40 -9.35
CA GLY A 22 13.81 -11.90 -10.56
C GLY A 22 13.29 -10.56 -11.10
N LYS A 23 12.11 -10.11 -10.66
CA LYS A 23 11.69 -8.72 -10.83
C LYS A 23 12.20 -7.99 -9.62
N GLU A 24 13.21 -7.14 -9.80
CA GLU A 24 13.69 -6.20 -8.79
C GLU A 24 12.48 -5.54 -8.12
N LEU A 25 12.06 -6.09 -6.97
CA LEU A 25 11.10 -5.46 -6.11
C LEU A 25 11.72 -4.09 -5.81
N PRO A 26 10.98 -2.98 -6.01
CA PRO A 26 11.52 -1.66 -5.74
C PRO A 26 12.21 -1.66 -4.38
N ASP A 27 13.40 -1.06 -4.30
CA ASP A 27 14.09 -0.90 -3.03
C ASP A 27 13.24 0.06 -2.17
N PHE A 28 12.34 -0.51 -1.38
CA PHE A 28 11.45 0.23 -0.50
C PHE A 28 12.23 0.54 0.77
N ASP A 29 13.00 1.63 0.71
CA ASP A 29 13.71 2.21 1.84
C ASP A 29 12.78 2.23 3.08
N CYS A 30 13.23 1.60 4.18
CA CYS A 30 12.45 1.23 5.36
C CYS A 30 11.87 2.40 6.18
N LEU A 31 11.95 3.64 5.69
CA LEU A 31 11.59 4.85 6.45
C LEU A 31 10.15 5.31 6.23
N ASP A 32 9.43 4.79 5.22
CA ASP A 32 7.99 5.03 5.07
C ASP A 32 7.30 3.86 4.33
N PRO A 33 6.73 2.87 5.04
CA PRO A 33 6.03 1.76 4.42
C PRO A 33 4.71 2.26 3.86
N SER A 34 4.76 2.76 2.63
CA SER A 34 3.67 3.43 1.91
C SER A 34 2.36 2.64 1.84
N PHE A 35 2.35 1.33 2.12
CA PHE A 35 1.15 0.49 2.08
C PHE A 35 0.86 -0.23 3.41
N GLY A 36 1.52 0.16 4.50
CA GLY A 36 1.33 -0.40 5.84
C GLY A 36 1.97 -1.79 6.04
N PHE A 37 2.87 -2.20 5.13
CA PHE A 37 3.60 -3.46 5.25
C PHE A 37 5.02 -3.36 4.69
N VAL A 38 5.89 -4.26 5.14
CA VAL A 38 7.30 -4.38 4.72
C VAL A 38 7.55 -5.80 4.21
N PHE A 39 8.29 -5.92 3.11
CA PHE A 39 8.62 -7.22 2.53
C PHE A 39 9.65 -7.98 3.39
N LEU A 40 9.53 -9.30 3.41
CA LEU A 40 10.42 -10.25 4.08
C LEU A 40 10.87 -11.31 3.06
N GLY A 41 11.91 -12.05 3.42
CA GLY A 41 12.15 -13.35 2.79
C GLY A 41 10.95 -14.29 2.99
N PRO A 42 10.65 -15.18 2.02
CA PRO A 42 9.48 -16.04 2.08
C PRO A 42 9.54 -16.99 3.28
N GLU A 43 8.48 -16.99 4.09
CA GLU A 43 8.33 -17.85 5.28
C GLU A 43 7.07 -18.70 5.12
N ARG A 44 7.19 -20.03 5.22
CA ARG A 44 6.02 -20.91 5.18
C ARG A 44 5.45 -21.09 6.57
N ILE A 45 4.18 -20.74 6.75
CA ILE A 45 3.48 -20.75 8.03
C ILE A 45 2.35 -21.77 7.96
N TYR A 46 2.37 -22.73 8.89
CA TYR A 46 1.36 -23.77 8.99
C TYR A 46 0.57 -23.63 10.29
N ALA A 47 -0.76 -23.55 10.18
CA ALA A 47 -1.66 -23.59 11.33
C ALA A 47 -2.85 -24.51 11.06
N GLY A 48 -2.73 -25.76 11.51
CA GLY A 48 -3.80 -26.75 11.46
C GLY A 48 -4.14 -27.16 10.02
N LYS A 49 -5.14 -26.52 9.41
CA LYS A 49 -5.58 -26.79 8.02
C LYS A 49 -5.18 -25.69 7.03
N LYS A 50 -4.56 -24.63 7.51
CA LYS A 50 -4.16 -23.48 6.69
C LYS A 50 -2.66 -23.49 6.48
N ASP A 51 -2.25 -23.28 5.24
CA ASP A 51 -0.87 -23.28 4.79
C ASP A 51 -0.65 -22.00 3.99
N PHE A 52 0.21 -21.12 4.51
CA PHE A 52 0.50 -19.82 3.93
C PHE A 52 1.98 -19.69 3.61
N LEU A 53 2.28 -19.02 2.50
CA LEU A 53 3.60 -18.50 2.19
C LEU A 53 3.60 -16.99 2.48
N ALA A 54 4.06 -16.61 3.66
CA ALA A 54 4.22 -15.21 4.06
C ALA A 54 5.41 -14.57 3.33
N PHE A 55 5.24 -13.31 2.94
CA PHE A 55 6.24 -12.52 2.23
C PHE A 55 6.30 -11.06 2.72
N ALA A 56 5.43 -10.64 3.64
CA ALA A 56 5.43 -9.29 4.22
C ALA A 56 5.01 -9.33 5.71
N THR A 57 5.47 -8.35 6.50
CA THR A 57 4.95 -8.02 7.85
C THR A 57 4.12 -6.76 7.77
N VAL A 58 3.08 -6.68 8.59
CA VAL A 58 2.32 -5.43 8.78
C VAL A 58 3.07 -4.53 9.75
N VAL A 59 3.08 -3.22 9.50
CA VAL A 59 3.87 -2.23 10.27
C VAL A 59 3.23 -1.92 11.62
N ASP A 60 1.91 -1.73 11.64
CA ASP A 60 1.19 -1.36 12.86
C ASP A 60 1.00 -2.55 13.82
N ASP A 61 1.19 -3.78 13.33
CA ASP A 61 1.14 -5.02 14.10
C ASP A 61 2.21 -5.97 13.57
N GLU A 62 3.43 -5.89 14.12
CA GLU A 62 4.59 -6.67 13.69
C GLU A 62 4.38 -8.19 13.77
N THR A 63 3.29 -8.65 14.40
CA THR A 63 2.91 -10.06 14.46
C THR A 63 2.04 -10.50 13.28
N ASP A 64 1.40 -9.56 12.59
CA ASP A 64 0.61 -9.84 11.41
C ASP A 64 1.53 -10.02 10.18
N ARG A 65 1.13 -10.94 9.30
CA ARG A 65 1.85 -11.32 8.08
C ARG A 65 0.95 -11.11 6.88
N ILE A 66 1.54 -10.75 5.74
CA ILE A 66 0.89 -10.84 4.45
C ILE A 66 1.47 -12.05 3.73
N GLY A 67 0.60 -12.90 3.20
CA GLY A 67 1.01 -14.14 2.54
C GLY A 67 -0.03 -14.73 1.61
N ILE A 68 0.44 -15.70 0.83
CA ILE A 68 -0.34 -16.45 -0.15
C ILE A 68 -0.90 -17.69 0.53
N ASP A 69 -2.21 -17.90 0.48
CA ASP A 69 -2.82 -19.19 0.81
C ASP A 69 -2.43 -20.20 -0.26
N VAL A 70 -1.63 -21.21 0.09
CA VAL A 70 -1.08 -22.19 -0.85
C VAL A 70 -2.18 -23.01 -1.53
N SER A 71 -3.35 -23.15 -0.91
CA SER A 71 -4.46 -23.92 -1.44
C SER A 71 -5.28 -23.16 -2.49
N THR A 72 -5.41 -21.84 -2.33
CA THR A 72 -6.28 -21.00 -3.17
C THR A 72 -5.51 -20.05 -4.08
N GLY A 73 -4.26 -19.72 -3.76
CA GLY A 73 -3.47 -18.67 -4.42
C GLY A 73 -3.84 -17.25 -4.01
N GLY A 74 -4.86 -17.07 -3.15
CA GLY A 74 -5.29 -15.77 -2.65
C GLY A 74 -4.30 -15.17 -1.66
N ILE A 75 -4.26 -13.85 -1.58
CA ILE A 75 -3.38 -13.09 -0.70
C ILE A 75 -4.19 -12.49 0.43
N TYR A 76 -3.63 -12.63 1.63
CA TYR A 76 -4.27 -12.32 2.88
C TYR A 76 -3.28 -11.69 3.85
N ALA A 77 -3.76 -10.72 4.63
CA ALA A 77 -3.08 -10.25 5.83
C ALA A 77 -3.68 -11.01 7.02
N PHE A 78 -2.87 -11.71 7.80
CA PHE A 78 -3.32 -12.61 8.85
C PHE A 78 -2.43 -12.54 10.10
N SER A 79 -3.06 -12.76 11.25
CA SER A 79 -2.35 -12.95 12.51
C SER A 79 -1.79 -14.36 12.61
N LEU A 80 -0.68 -14.56 13.34
CA LEU A 80 -0.09 -15.89 13.58
C LEU A 80 -1.05 -16.84 14.31
N ASP A 81 -2.02 -16.32 15.06
CA ASP A 81 -3.09 -17.11 15.69
C ASP A 81 -4.30 -17.36 14.77
N PHE A 82 -4.25 -16.84 13.54
CA PHE A 82 -5.26 -16.96 12.47
C PHE A 82 -6.68 -16.52 12.85
N LYS A 83 -6.85 -15.78 13.95
CA LYS A 83 -8.14 -15.23 14.35
C LYS A 83 -8.52 -14.01 13.52
N LYS A 84 -7.52 -13.25 13.07
CA LYS A 84 -7.69 -12.14 12.14
C LYS A 84 -7.20 -12.58 10.78
N ASN A 85 -8.05 -12.36 9.77
CA ASN A 85 -7.67 -12.54 8.39
C ASN A 85 -8.38 -11.47 7.55
N LYS A 86 -7.61 -10.62 6.89
CA LYS A 86 -8.07 -9.54 6.01
C LYS A 86 -7.70 -9.90 4.59
N TYR A 87 -8.69 -9.85 3.70
CA TYR A 87 -8.46 -10.10 2.28
C TYR A 87 -7.61 -8.99 1.66
N VAL A 88 -6.61 -9.37 0.86
CA VAL A 88 -5.75 -8.43 0.12
C VAL A 88 -6.08 -8.52 -1.36
N ASN A 89 -5.83 -9.67 -2.00
CA ASN A 89 -6.10 -9.89 -3.42
C ASN A 89 -6.40 -11.35 -3.73
N ASP A 90 -6.97 -11.62 -4.90
CA ASP A 90 -7.27 -12.98 -5.36
C ASP A 90 -6.03 -13.77 -5.83
N SER A 91 -4.95 -13.06 -6.13
CA SER A 91 -3.75 -13.62 -6.74
C SER A 91 -2.55 -12.67 -6.59
N VAL A 92 -1.35 -13.24 -6.72
CA VAL A 92 -0.09 -12.49 -6.84
C VAL A 92 -0.12 -11.48 -7.99
N ALA A 93 -0.68 -11.86 -9.13
CA ALA A 93 -0.75 -10.99 -10.30
C ALA A 93 -1.61 -9.75 -10.03
N SER A 94 -2.75 -9.92 -9.35
CA SER A 94 -3.59 -8.79 -8.93
C SER A 94 -2.90 -7.94 -7.86
N PHE A 95 -2.22 -8.55 -6.89
CA PHE A 95 -1.47 -7.82 -5.88
C PHE A 95 -0.37 -6.92 -6.47
N LEU A 96 0.45 -7.46 -7.38
CA LEU A 96 1.49 -6.67 -8.06
C LEU A 96 0.89 -5.54 -8.91
N PHE A 97 -0.25 -5.79 -9.58
CA PHE A 97 -0.97 -4.76 -10.32
C PHE A 97 -1.43 -3.63 -9.39
N PHE A 98 -2.08 -3.97 -8.28
CA PHE A 98 -2.55 -2.98 -7.30
C PHE A 98 -1.40 -2.16 -6.72
N LEU A 99 -0.28 -2.81 -6.37
CA LEU A 99 0.92 -2.13 -5.92
C LEU A 99 1.41 -1.13 -6.97
N SER A 100 1.59 -1.57 -8.21
CA SER A 100 2.13 -0.72 -9.27
C SER A 100 1.25 0.51 -9.54
N GLU A 101 -0.05 0.32 -9.70
CA GLU A 101 -0.99 1.41 -10.00
C GLU A 101 -1.09 2.40 -8.83
N THR A 102 -1.07 1.91 -7.60
CA THR A 102 -1.14 2.78 -6.41
C THR A 102 0.18 3.55 -6.22
N THR A 103 1.34 2.94 -6.49
CA THR A 103 2.64 3.63 -6.49
C THR A 103 2.67 4.75 -7.53
N VAL A 104 2.20 4.47 -8.76
CA VAL A 104 2.11 5.50 -9.82
C VAL A 104 1.21 6.65 -9.38
N PHE A 105 0.07 6.34 -8.77
CA PHE A 105 -0.83 7.38 -8.27
C PHE A 105 -0.20 8.22 -7.14
N LYS A 106 0.51 7.60 -6.20
CA LYS A 106 1.22 8.31 -5.13
C LYS A 106 2.31 9.24 -5.66
N ALA A 107 3.02 8.84 -6.71
CA ALA A 107 3.99 9.73 -7.37
C ALA A 107 3.30 10.97 -7.97
N ILE A 108 2.16 10.79 -8.66
CA ILE A 108 1.35 11.90 -9.18
C ILE A 108 0.84 12.81 -8.05
N LEU A 109 0.42 12.23 -6.93
CA LEU A 109 -0.01 12.98 -5.75
C LEU A 109 1.11 13.89 -5.24
N HIS A 110 2.31 13.34 -5.04
CA HIS A 110 3.47 14.09 -4.57
C HIS A 110 3.92 15.19 -5.55
N GLU A 111 3.77 14.97 -6.86
CA GLU A 111 4.08 15.99 -7.88
C GLU A 111 3.09 17.16 -7.89
N LEU A 112 1.79 16.88 -7.74
CA LEU A 112 0.72 17.86 -7.90
C LEU A 112 0.34 18.59 -6.60
N ASP A 113 0.60 17.97 -5.45
CA ASP A 113 0.43 18.57 -4.13
C ASP A 113 1.64 18.19 -3.25
N PRO A 114 2.83 18.77 -3.51
CA PRO A 114 4.00 18.50 -2.69
C PRO A 114 3.75 19.01 -1.28
N ASP A 115 4.13 18.21 -0.29
CA ASP A 115 4.08 18.64 1.11
C ASP A 115 4.79 20.00 1.25
N PRO A 116 4.17 20.99 1.92
CA PRO A 116 4.82 22.27 2.11
C PRO A 116 6.13 22.02 2.86
N PRO A 117 7.28 22.55 2.37
CA PRO A 117 8.55 22.34 3.04
C PRO A 117 8.42 22.80 4.49
N ALA A 118 8.95 21.99 5.42
CA ALA A 118 8.94 22.31 6.84
C ALA A 118 9.48 23.72 7.04
N MET A 119 8.60 24.64 7.43
CA MET A 119 8.94 26.04 7.54
C MET A 119 9.72 26.26 8.84
N THR A 120 11.04 26.06 8.81
CA THR A 120 11.91 26.44 9.93
C THR A 120 12.18 27.94 9.86
N LEU A 121 11.30 28.73 10.47
CA LEU A 121 11.51 30.16 10.66
C LEU A 121 12.41 30.41 11.87
N THR A 122 13.38 31.31 11.72
CA THR A 122 14.06 31.89 12.88
C THR A 122 13.12 32.81 13.66
N VAL A 123 13.44 33.11 14.93
CA VAL A 123 12.63 33.97 15.80
C VAL A 123 12.43 35.37 15.19
N GLU A 124 13.45 35.91 14.54
CA GLU A 124 13.39 37.22 13.86
C GLU A 124 12.53 37.21 12.60
N GLU A 125 12.54 36.12 11.83
CA GLU A 125 11.68 35.97 10.67
C GLU A 125 10.21 35.78 11.07
N SER A 126 9.96 35.06 12.18
CA SER A 126 8.63 34.91 12.76
C SER A 126 8.05 36.26 13.22
N ASN A 127 8.84 37.06 13.94
CA ASN A 127 8.43 38.39 14.39
C ASN A 127 8.13 39.34 13.21
N ARG A 128 8.97 39.31 12.16
CA ARG A 128 8.70 40.08 10.93
C ARG A 128 7.45 39.62 10.19
N LEU A 129 7.15 38.33 10.22
CA LEU A 129 5.92 37.79 9.63
C LEU A 129 4.69 38.26 10.43
N LEU A 130 4.79 38.26 11.76
CA LEU A 130 3.75 38.70 12.68
C LEU A 130 3.43 40.19 12.51
N GLU A 131 4.45 41.06 12.45
CA GLU A 131 4.26 42.50 12.23
C GLU A 131 3.60 42.81 10.88
N ARG A 132 3.86 41.99 9.84
CA ARG A 132 3.21 42.12 8.52
C ARG A 132 1.77 41.60 8.54
N PHE A 133 1.48 40.61 9.39
CA PHE A 133 0.13 40.15 9.65
C PHE A 133 -0.70 41.21 10.37
N GLU A 134 -0.15 41.79 11.44
CA GLU A 134 -0.79 42.84 12.25
C GLU A 134 -1.08 44.11 11.45
N ARG A 135 -0.20 44.45 10.49
CA ARG A 135 -0.41 45.55 9.54
C ARG A 135 -1.41 45.23 8.41
N GLY A 136 -1.94 44.01 8.35
CA GLY A 136 -2.88 43.59 7.30
C GLY A 136 -2.27 43.44 5.91
N GLU A 137 -0.93 43.39 5.81
CA GLU A 137 -0.19 43.29 4.54
C GLU A 137 -0.11 41.86 4.00
N LEU A 138 -0.32 40.86 4.87
CA LEU A 138 -0.40 39.46 4.47
C LEU A 138 -1.78 39.13 3.91
N ARG A 139 -1.91 39.17 2.59
CA ARG A 139 -3.04 38.55 1.90
C ARG A 139 -2.82 37.03 1.83
N PRO A 140 -3.84 36.19 2.07
CA PRO A 140 -3.76 34.77 1.78
C PRO A 140 -3.28 34.58 0.35
N ARG A 141 -2.21 33.79 0.18
CA ARG A 141 -1.56 33.59 -1.12
C ARG A 141 -2.60 32.96 -2.06
N SER A 142 -3.12 33.74 -2.99
CA SER A 142 -4.26 33.39 -3.84
C SER A 142 -3.84 32.61 -5.08
N ASP A 143 -3.12 31.49 -4.93
CA ASP A 143 -2.91 30.55 -6.06
C ASP A 143 -4.00 29.46 -6.08
N ASN A 144 -5.23 29.87 -5.70
CA ASN A 144 -6.40 29.00 -5.60
C ASN A 144 -6.80 28.39 -6.95
N SER A 145 -6.45 29.01 -8.08
CA SER A 145 -6.76 28.48 -9.41
C SER A 145 -5.92 27.24 -9.73
N LYS A 146 -4.59 27.32 -9.56
CA LYS A 146 -3.68 26.18 -9.75
C LYS A 146 -3.97 25.06 -8.76
N LYS A 147 -4.23 25.40 -7.50
CA LYS A 147 -4.61 24.40 -6.49
C LYS A 147 -5.89 23.65 -6.89
N ARG A 148 -6.93 24.38 -7.35
CA ARG A 148 -8.18 23.77 -7.83
C ARG A 148 -7.98 22.94 -9.10
N GLU A 149 -7.11 23.37 -10.01
CA GLU A 149 -6.77 22.63 -11.23
C GLU A 149 -6.06 21.31 -10.89
N ASN A 150 -5.05 21.35 -10.02
CA ASN A 150 -4.34 20.16 -9.53
C ASN A 150 -5.28 19.20 -8.80
N GLU A 151 -6.16 19.71 -7.94
CA GLU A 151 -7.17 18.92 -7.24
C GLU A 151 -8.15 18.23 -8.21
N ALA A 152 -8.55 18.92 -9.29
CA ALA A 152 -9.41 18.34 -10.33
C ALA A 152 -8.68 17.23 -11.12
N ILE A 153 -7.39 17.41 -11.42
CA ILE A 153 -6.55 16.39 -12.06
C ILE A 153 -6.41 15.18 -11.14
N LEU A 154 -6.12 15.38 -9.85
CA LEU A 154 -6.00 14.32 -8.84
C LEU A 154 -7.31 13.54 -8.70
N LYS A 155 -8.47 14.23 -8.58
CA LYS A 155 -9.79 13.59 -8.54
C LYS A 155 -10.10 12.79 -9.80
N ARG A 156 -9.62 13.21 -10.96
CA ARG A 156 -9.75 12.44 -12.20
C ARG A 156 -8.85 11.20 -12.16
N LYS A 157 -7.56 11.36 -11.85
CA LYS A 157 -6.60 10.25 -11.76
C LYS A 157 -6.99 9.21 -10.73
N PHE A 158 -7.59 9.65 -9.63
CA PHE A 158 -8.06 8.76 -8.59
C PHE A 158 -9.30 7.95 -9.02
N ARG A 159 -10.18 8.54 -9.84
CA ARG A 159 -11.28 7.81 -10.47
C ARG A 159 -10.78 6.78 -11.48
N GLU A 160 -9.76 7.14 -12.28
CA GLU A 160 -9.09 6.23 -13.21
C GLU A 160 -8.46 5.04 -12.44
N LEU A 161 -7.69 5.32 -11.37
CA LEU A 161 -7.13 4.29 -10.47
C LEU A 161 -8.23 3.36 -9.94
N LYS A 162 -9.26 3.91 -9.30
CA LYS A 162 -10.36 3.09 -8.73
C LYS A 162 -11.05 2.22 -9.78
N ALA A 163 -11.17 2.69 -11.02
CA ALA A 163 -11.74 1.90 -12.11
C ALA A 163 -10.82 0.73 -12.49
N SER A 164 -9.53 0.99 -12.73
CA SER A 164 -8.54 -0.04 -13.05
C SER A 164 -8.44 -1.13 -11.99
N LEU A 165 -8.37 -0.73 -10.71
CA LEU A 165 -8.32 -1.67 -9.59
C LEU A 165 -9.60 -2.51 -9.50
N ARG A 166 -10.78 -1.89 -9.72
CA ARG A 166 -12.07 -2.57 -9.65
C ARG A 166 -12.25 -3.59 -10.78
N GLU A 167 -11.76 -3.27 -11.97
CA GLU A 167 -11.75 -4.20 -13.10
C GLU A 167 -10.91 -5.45 -12.80
N ARG A 168 -9.78 -5.25 -12.10
CA ARG A 168 -8.86 -6.33 -11.77
C ARG A 168 -9.34 -7.21 -10.62
N ASP A 169 -9.67 -6.62 -9.47
CA ASP A 169 -10.17 -7.35 -8.30
C ASP A 169 -11.16 -6.46 -7.49
N PRO A 170 -12.47 -6.57 -7.75
CA PRO A 170 -13.46 -5.75 -7.07
C PRO A 170 -13.64 -6.12 -5.59
N LYS A 171 -13.19 -7.30 -5.14
CA LYS A 171 -13.30 -7.71 -3.73
C LYS A 171 -12.24 -7.00 -2.88
N ALA A 172 -11.08 -6.72 -3.45
CA ALA A 172 -9.98 -6.01 -2.80
C ALA A 172 -10.36 -4.57 -2.39
N LEU A 173 -11.33 -3.95 -3.07
CA LEU A 173 -11.77 -2.58 -2.84
C LEU A 173 -12.92 -2.44 -1.83
N ARG A 174 -13.36 -3.52 -1.19
CA ARG A 174 -14.37 -3.43 -0.13
C ARG A 174 -13.73 -2.85 1.12
N GLY A 175 -14.44 -2.05 1.92
CA GLY A 175 -13.87 -1.45 3.14
C GLY A 175 -13.29 -2.45 4.15
N ALA A 176 -13.80 -3.69 4.18
CA ALA A 176 -13.24 -4.76 5.02
C ALA A 176 -11.94 -5.38 4.47
N ALA A 177 -11.58 -5.12 3.22
CA ALA A 177 -10.35 -5.60 2.58
C ALA A 177 -9.20 -4.60 2.77
N TRP A 178 -7.96 -5.05 2.58
CA TRP A 178 -6.76 -4.27 2.83
C TRP A 178 -6.73 -2.99 1.99
N TRP A 179 -6.85 -3.14 0.67
CA TRP A 179 -6.86 -2.02 -0.27
C TRP A 179 -8.07 -1.11 -0.11
N GLY A 180 -9.19 -1.60 0.42
CA GLY A 180 -10.34 -0.77 0.78
C GLY A 180 -9.95 0.35 1.73
N GLY A 181 -9.22 0.04 2.80
CA GLY A 181 -8.73 1.03 3.77
C GLY A 181 -7.78 2.04 3.15
N ILE A 182 -6.78 1.57 2.39
CA ILE A 182 -5.81 2.45 1.71
C ILE A 182 -6.52 3.43 0.74
N ILE A 183 -7.52 2.94 -0.01
CA ILE A 183 -8.27 3.78 -0.95
C ILE A 183 -9.19 4.75 -0.21
N GLU A 184 -9.72 4.39 0.95
CA GLU A 184 -10.50 5.30 1.81
C GLU A 184 -9.61 6.41 2.37
N GLU A 185 -8.43 6.10 2.92
CA GLU A 185 -7.46 7.08 3.42
C GLU A 185 -7.03 8.07 2.32
N ILE A 186 -6.70 7.54 1.13
CA ILE A 186 -6.38 8.38 -0.03
C ILE A 186 -7.57 9.28 -0.40
N ASN A 187 -8.81 8.77 -0.30
CA ASN A 187 -10.00 9.55 -0.60
C ASN A 187 -10.24 10.67 0.43
N GLU A 188 -10.00 10.41 1.71
CA GLU A 188 -10.11 11.40 2.80
C GLU A 188 -9.10 12.54 2.63
N GLY A 189 -7.90 12.26 2.13
CA GLY A 189 -6.91 13.29 1.79
C GLY A 189 -7.38 14.32 0.73
N PHE A 190 -8.45 14.03 -0.02
CA PHE A 190 -9.04 14.94 -1.03
C PHE A 190 -10.34 15.65 -0.59
N VAL A 191 -10.88 15.34 0.60
CA VAL A 191 -12.17 15.85 1.09
C VAL A 191 -12.00 17.12 1.91
#